data_AF-A0A7I7Q8U6-F1
#
_entry.id   AF-A0A7I7Q8U6-F1
#
_cell.length_a   1.000
_cell.length_b   1.000
_cell.length_c   1.000
_cell.angle_alpha   90.00
_cell.angle_beta   90.00
_cell.angle_gamma   90.00
#
_symmetry.space_group_name_H-M   'P 1'
#
loop_
_entity.id
_entity.type
_entity.pdbx_description
1 polymer ?
#
loop_
_entity_poly.entity_id
_entity_poly.type
_entity_poly.pdbx_seq_one_letter_code
_entity_poly.pdbx_strand_id
1 'polypeptide(L)'
;MEFRTDVFDPATIETLIERLQRVLEAMTAEPGVRLSSIEVLEAGERARLDRWSNRDVLEVVGPVPVSVPALFAQQVTRVPEAVAVSFAGASLTYRQLDEASNRVAQWLVGRGVGAGQCVALVMPRGARAITAIVGCSSRGGLCPDRSQCA
;
A
#
# COMPACT_ATOMS: atom_id res chain seq x y z
N MET A 1 36.61 21.04 -15.47
CA MET A 1 35.26 21.53 -15.15
C MET A 1 35.40 22.71 -14.22
N GLU A 2 34.58 23.75 -14.42
CA GLU A 2 34.44 24.85 -13.47
C GLU A 2 33.19 24.60 -12.63
N PHE A 3 33.33 24.58 -11.31
CA PHE A 3 32.22 24.37 -10.39
C PHE A 3 32.37 25.23 -9.14
N ARG A 4 31.22 25.50 -8.52
CA ARG A 4 31.12 26.26 -7.28
C ARG A 4 31.36 25.35 -6.08
N THR A 5 32.50 25.54 -5.42
CA THR A 5 32.94 24.72 -4.26
C THR A 5 32.13 24.96 -2.99
N ASP A 6 31.35 26.05 -2.94
CA ASP A 6 30.39 26.33 -1.87
C ASP A 6 29.11 25.51 -1.98
N VAL A 7 28.88 24.88 -3.14
CA VAL A 7 27.70 24.03 -3.41
C VAL A 7 28.09 22.57 -3.64
N PHE A 8 29.23 22.34 -4.29
CA PHE A 8 29.68 21.01 -4.66
C PHE A 8 31.08 20.71 -4.12
N ASP A 9 31.19 19.58 -3.44
CA ASP A 9 32.51 19.00 -3.16
C ASP A 9 33.08 18.31 -4.41
N PRO A 10 34.42 18.12 -4.47
CA PRO A 10 35.07 17.48 -5.61
C PRO A 10 34.57 16.05 -5.90
N ALA A 11 34.29 15.26 -4.86
CA ALA A 11 33.83 13.87 -5.01
C ALA A 11 32.45 13.78 -5.68
N THR A 12 31.58 14.75 -5.40
CA THR A 12 30.27 14.89 -6.03
C THR A 12 30.41 15.22 -7.52
N ILE A 13 31.32 16.13 -7.88
CA ILE A 13 31.58 16.48 -9.28
C ILE A 13 32.18 15.31 -10.04
N GLU A 14 33.12 14.56 -9.44
CA GLU A 14 33.66 13.32 -10.02
C GLU A 14 32.54 12.33 -10.33
N THR A 15 31.65 12.07 -9.37
CA THR A 15 30.47 11.20 -9.56
C THR A 15 29.57 11.69 -10.71
N LEU A 16 29.34 13.01 -10.81
CA LEU A 16 28.52 13.58 -11.89
C LEU A 16 29.19 13.47 -13.26
N ILE A 17 30.51 13.61 -13.33
CA ILE A 17 31.29 13.42 -14.57
C ILE A 17 31.15 11.97 -15.04
N GLU A 18 31.35 11.01 -14.16
CA GLU A 18 31.24 9.58 -14.51
C GLU A 18 29.84 9.22 -15.01
N ARG A 19 28.81 9.77 -14.36
CA ARG A 19 27.42 9.60 -14.80
C ARG A 19 27.17 10.20 -16.18
N LEU A 20 27.72 11.40 -16.45
CA LEU A 20 27.61 12.03 -17.77
C LEU A 20 28.33 11.19 -18.84
N GLN A 21 29.50 10.64 -18.54
CA GLN A 21 30.23 9.75 -19.45
C GLN A 21 29.41 8.51 -19.81
N ARG A 22 28.82 7.82 -18.82
CA ARG A 22 27.94 6.66 -19.08
C ARG A 22 26.77 6.99 -20.00
N VAL A 23 26.15 8.16 -19.82
CA VAL A 23 25.06 8.61 -20.70
C VAL A 23 25.54 8.81 -22.13
N LEU A 24 26.69 9.48 -22.32
CA LEU A 24 27.27 9.71 -23.65
C LEU A 24 27.68 8.39 -24.33
N GLU A 25 28.28 7.47 -23.58
CA GLU A 25 28.61 6.12 -24.07
C GLU A 25 27.35 5.37 -24.52
N ALA A 26 26.30 5.35 -23.70
CA ALA A 26 25.03 4.70 -24.05
C ALA A 26 24.37 5.33 -25.29
N MET A 27 24.37 6.66 -25.41
CA MET A 27 23.81 7.36 -26.58
C MET A 27 24.59 7.10 -27.86
N THR A 28 25.91 6.94 -27.78
CA THR A 28 26.76 6.67 -28.94
C THR A 28 26.74 5.19 -29.36
N ALA A 29 26.61 4.27 -28.40
CA ALA A 29 26.46 2.84 -28.67
C ALA A 29 25.11 2.52 -29.33
N GLU A 30 24.02 3.14 -28.86
CA GLU A 30 22.66 2.91 -29.37
C GLU A 30 21.91 4.24 -29.59
N PRO A 31 22.09 4.90 -30.75
CA PRO A 31 21.50 6.22 -31.03
C PRO A 31 19.96 6.27 -31.03
N GLY A 32 19.31 5.11 -31.15
CA GLY A 32 17.84 4.98 -31.11
C GLY A 32 17.26 4.83 -29.70
N VAL A 33 18.10 4.68 -28.66
CA VAL A 33 17.63 4.49 -27.29
C VAL A 33 16.97 5.78 -26.78
N ARG A 34 15.87 5.64 -26.03
CA ARG A 34 15.25 6.81 -25.39
C ARG A 34 16.18 7.29 -24.28
N LEU A 35 16.45 8.59 -24.23
CA LEU A 35 17.24 9.19 -23.15
C LEU A 35 16.70 8.84 -21.76
N SER A 36 15.37 8.72 -21.63
CA SER A 36 14.69 8.37 -20.37
C SER A 36 14.93 6.94 -19.88
N SER A 37 15.46 6.04 -20.72
CA SER A 37 15.74 4.64 -20.35
C SER A 37 17.21 4.36 -20.11
N ILE A 38 18.09 5.37 -20.20
CA ILE A 38 19.52 5.18 -19.97
C ILE A 38 19.77 5.05 -18.46
N GLU A 39 20.48 3.99 -18.08
CA GLU A 39 20.91 3.79 -16.69
C GLU A 39 22.04 4.75 -16.35
N VAL A 40 21.75 5.73 -15.49
CA VAL A 40 22.73 6.74 -15.07
C VAL A 40 23.53 6.27 -13.85
N LEU A 41 22.90 5.47 -12.98
CA LEU A 41 23.48 5.04 -11.72
C LEU A 41 24.47 3.91 -11.93
N GLU A 42 25.57 3.96 -11.19
CA GLU A 42 26.48 2.82 -11.14
C GLU A 42 25.85 1.66 -10.35
N ALA A 43 26.32 0.43 -10.59
CA ALA A 43 25.87 -0.78 -9.90
C ALA A 43 25.87 -0.63 -8.36
N GLY A 44 26.88 0.02 -7.78
CA GLY A 44 26.94 0.27 -6.33
C GLY A 44 25.86 1.24 -5.83
N GLU A 45 25.57 2.29 -6.61
CA GLU A 45 24.52 3.27 -6.30
C GLU A 45 23.13 2.65 -6.45
N ARG A 46 22.93 1.88 -7.51
CA ARG A 46 21.69 1.14 -7.77
C ARG A 46 21.42 0.13 -6.67
N ALA A 47 22.42 -0.66 -6.27
CA ALA A 47 22.30 -1.58 -5.14
C ALA A 47 21.99 -0.87 -3.81
N ARG A 48 22.50 0.35 -3.61
CA ARG A 48 22.16 1.15 -2.41
C ARG A 48 20.71 1.59 -2.42
N LEU A 49 20.18 2.01 -3.57
CA LEU A 49 18.76 2.35 -3.72
C LEU A 49 17.86 1.13 -3.54
N ASP A 50 18.25 -0.03 -4.06
CA ASP A 50 17.48 -1.25 -3.91
C ASP A 50 17.36 -1.65 -2.44
N ARG A 51 18.45 -1.52 -1.67
CA ARG A 51 18.41 -1.70 -0.20
C ARG A 51 17.55 -0.66 0.50
N TRP A 52 17.69 0.63 0.18
CA TRP A 52 16.90 1.68 0.82
C TRP A 52 15.40 1.57 0.53
N SER A 53 15.05 1.16 -0.69
CA SER A 53 13.67 0.98 -1.13
C SER A 53 13.04 -0.33 -0.66
N ASN A 54 13.78 -1.18 0.04
CA ASN A 54 13.37 -2.55 0.37
C ASN A 54 12.88 -3.32 -0.88
N ARG A 55 13.56 -3.14 -2.03
CA ARG A 55 13.14 -3.76 -3.30
C ARG A 55 13.00 -5.27 -3.18
N ASP A 56 13.86 -5.91 -2.41
CA ASP A 56 13.83 -7.34 -2.15
C ASP A 56 12.44 -7.80 -1.67
N VAL A 57 11.73 -6.99 -0.87
CA VAL A 57 10.39 -7.31 -0.35
C VAL A 57 9.33 -7.36 -1.47
N LEU A 58 9.52 -6.62 -2.57
CA LEU A 58 8.62 -6.64 -3.73
C LEU A 58 8.85 -7.86 -4.61
N GLU A 59 10.05 -8.45 -4.57
CA GLU A 59 10.44 -9.63 -5.35
C GLU A 59 10.17 -10.93 -4.59
N VAL A 60 10.04 -10.88 -3.27
CA VAL A 60 9.46 -11.99 -2.51
C VAL A 60 8.05 -12.23 -3.04
N VAL A 61 7.84 -13.39 -3.66
CA VAL A 61 6.50 -13.93 -3.94
C VAL A 61 5.85 -14.18 -2.58
N GLY A 62 5.22 -13.13 -2.06
CA GLY A 62 4.50 -13.17 -0.81
C GLY A 62 3.28 -14.10 -0.90
N PRO A 63 2.69 -14.49 0.24
CA PRO A 63 1.42 -15.20 0.23
C PRO A 63 0.39 -14.43 -0.60
N VAL A 64 -0.50 -15.18 -1.27
CA VAL A 64 -1.58 -14.64 -2.11
C VAL A 64 -2.18 -13.41 -1.43
N PRO A 65 -2.27 -12.25 -2.12
CA PRO A 65 -2.73 -11.02 -1.49
C PRO A 65 -4.13 -11.22 -0.90
N VAL A 66 -4.21 -11.19 0.43
CA VAL A 66 -5.47 -11.32 1.17
C VAL A 66 -6.04 -9.92 1.40
N SER A 67 -7.34 -9.75 1.15
CA SER A 67 -7.99 -8.47 1.37
C SER A 67 -8.07 -8.14 2.87
N VAL A 68 -8.02 -6.84 3.22
CA VAL A 68 -8.18 -6.39 4.61
C VAL A 68 -9.45 -6.95 5.28
N PRO A 69 -10.63 -7.01 4.60
CA PRO A 69 -11.80 -7.67 5.16
C PRO A 69 -11.63 -9.16 5.42
N ALA A 70 -10.89 -9.88 4.57
CA ALA A 70 -10.63 -11.30 4.78
C ALA A 70 -9.70 -11.53 5.98
N LEU A 71 -8.66 -10.72 6.15
CA LEU A 71 -7.82 -10.74 7.36
C LEU A 71 -8.63 -10.39 8.62
N PHE A 72 -9.54 -9.42 8.53
CA PHE A 72 -10.44 -9.07 9.62
C PHE A 72 -11.35 -10.26 9.99
N ALA A 73 -11.97 -10.92 9.01
CA ALA A 73 -12.82 -12.09 9.24
C ALA A 73 -12.04 -13.24 9.90
N GLN A 74 -10.79 -13.48 9.50
CA GLN A 74 -9.93 -14.46 10.17
C GLN A 74 -9.70 -14.10 11.64
N GLN A 75 -9.47 -12.82 11.93
CA GLN A 75 -9.27 -12.35 13.31
C GLN A 75 -10.54 -12.48 14.16
N VAL A 76 -11.72 -12.20 13.59
CA VAL A 76 -13.01 -12.40 14.24
C VAL A 76 -13.22 -13.85 14.63
N THR A 77 -12.85 -14.80 13.76
CA THR A 77 -12.92 -16.24 14.06
C THR A 77 -11.91 -16.65 15.14
N ARG A 78 -10.70 -16.09 15.14
CA ARG A 78 -9.64 -16.44 16.10
C ARG A 78 -9.93 -15.95 17.51
N VAL A 79 -10.37 -14.71 17.67
CA VAL A 79 -10.52 -14.06 18.99
C VAL A 79 -11.81 -13.22 19.06
N PRO A 80 -13.00 -13.84 19.00
CA PRO A 80 -14.26 -13.11 18.83
C PRO A 80 -14.62 -12.19 20.02
N GLU A 81 -14.23 -12.57 21.24
CA GLU A 81 -14.53 -11.81 22.47
C GLU A 81 -13.49 -10.75 22.79
N ALA A 82 -12.37 -10.70 22.08
CA ALA A 82 -11.36 -9.68 22.31
C ALA A 82 -11.90 -8.30 21.88
N VAL A 83 -11.58 -7.28 22.67
CA VAL A 83 -11.94 -5.89 22.36
C VAL A 83 -11.22 -5.45 21.09
N ALA A 84 -12.00 -5.13 20.05
CA ALA A 84 -11.49 -4.64 18.76
C ALA A 84 -11.41 -3.11 18.72
N VAL A 85 -12.39 -2.43 19.31
CA VAL A 85 -12.48 -0.96 19.32
C VAL A 85 -12.88 -0.51 20.72
N SER A 86 -12.17 0.50 21.24
CA SER A 86 -12.57 1.21 22.46
C SER A 86 -12.63 2.71 22.19
N PHE A 87 -13.67 3.37 22.70
CA PHE A 87 -13.85 4.81 22.54
C PHE A 87 -14.72 5.36 23.69
N ALA A 88 -14.21 6.37 24.40
CA ALA A 88 -14.92 7.09 25.45
C ALA A 88 -15.65 6.18 26.48
N GLY A 89 -14.99 5.11 26.93
CA GLY A 89 -15.55 4.17 27.91
C GLY A 89 -16.47 3.08 27.33
N ALA A 90 -16.82 3.15 26.04
CA ALA A 90 -17.49 2.07 25.32
C ALA A 90 -16.47 1.18 24.61
N SER A 91 -16.72 -0.13 24.58
CA SER A 91 -15.91 -1.12 23.86
C SER A 91 -16.77 -2.00 22.98
N LEU A 92 -16.25 -2.34 21.80
CA LEU A 92 -16.81 -3.35 20.91
C LEU A 92 -15.81 -4.51 20.77
N THR A 93 -16.30 -5.73 20.92
CA THR A 93 -15.52 -6.93 20.60
C THR A 93 -15.41 -7.12 19.08
N TYR A 94 -14.48 -7.98 18.65
CA TYR A 94 -14.37 -8.36 17.24
C TYR A 94 -15.70 -8.90 16.68
N ARG A 95 -16.42 -9.74 17.44
CA ARG A 95 -17.74 -10.24 17.03
C ARG A 95 -18.76 -9.12 16.85
N GLN A 96 -18.89 -8.24 17.86
CA GLN A 96 -19.85 -7.13 17.82
C GLN A 96 -19.56 -6.17 16.67
N LEU A 97 -18.27 -5.93 16.39
CA LEU A 97 -17.84 -5.12 15.27
C LEU A 97 -18.16 -5.78 13.92
N ASP A 98 -17.93 -7.09 13.76
CA ASP A 98 -18.28 -7.84 12.53
C ASP A 98 -19.77 -7.76 12.24
N GLU A 99 -20.61 -8.06 13.24
CA GLU A 99 -22.07 -8.03 13.09
C GLU A 99 -22.57 -6.64 12.73
N ALA A 100 -22.07 -5.60 13.40
CA ALA A 100 -22.46 -4.22 13.13
C ALA A 100 -22.00 -3.74 11.75
N SER A 101 -20.78 -4.11 11.34
CA SER A 101 -20.21 -3.75 10.05
C SER A 101 -20.92 -4.48 8.90
N ASN A 102 -21.30 -5.75 9.11
CA ASN A 102 -22.06 -6.53 8.13
C ASN A 102 -23.46 -5.94 7.90
N ARG A 103 -24.14 -5.44 8.96
CA ARG A 103 -25.42 -4.70 8.79
C ARG A 103 -25.26 -3.46 7.93
N VAL A 104 -24.17 -2.70 8.12
CA VAL A 104 -23.88 -1.52 7.29
C VAL A 104 -23.61 -1.94 5.84
N ALA A 105 -22.82 -2.99 5.63
CA ALA A 105 -22.53 -3.51 4.29
C ALA A 105 -23.81 -3.89 3.54
N GLN A 106 -24.69 -4.68 4.17
CA GLN A 106 -25.99 -5.08 3.63
C GLN A 106 -26.90 -3.90 3.34
N TRP A 107 -26.97 -2.92 4.25
CA TRP A 107 -27.75 -1.70 4.03
C TRP A 107 -27.26 -0.90 2.82
N LEU A 108 -25.93 -0.78 2.65
CA LEU A 108 -25.35 -0.14 1.46
C LEU A 108 -25.66 -0.93 0.18
N VAL A 109 -25.71 -2.28 0.24
CA VAL A 109 -26.04 -3.12 -0.92
C VAL A 109 -27.49 -2.89 -1.32
N GLY A 110 -28.40 -2.83 -0.34
CA GLY A 110 -29.80 -2.47 -0.58
C GLY A 110 -29.99 -1.07 -1.19
N ARG A 111 -28.98 -0.18 -1.09
CA ARG A 111 -28.96 1.14 -1.73
C ARG A 111 -28.29 1.15 -3.11
N GLY A 112 -27.96 0.00 -3.67
CA GLY A 112 -27.36 -0.12 -5.00
C GLY A 112 -25.88 0.23 -5.05
N VAL A 113 -25.20 0.39 -3.91
CA VAL A 113 -23.75 0.51 -3.90
C VAL A 113 -23.18 -0.86 -4.30
N GLY A 114 -22.26 -0.88 -5.26
CA GLY A 114 -21.56 -2.06 -5.77
C GLY A 114 -20.06 -2.06 -5.45
N ALA A 115 -19.33 -3.03 -6.01
CA ALA A 115 -17.87 -3.09 -5.93
C ALA A 115 -17.23 -1.94 -6.74
N GLY A 116 -16.12 -1.38 -6.27
CA GLY A 116 -15.41 -0.28 -6.93
C GLY A 116 -16.06 1.10 -6.78
N GLN A 117 -17.22 1.19 -6.13
CA GLN A 117 -17.89 2.47 -5.87
C GLN A 117 -17.41 3.11 -4.57
N CYS A 118 -17.24 4.43 -4.59
CA CYS A 118 -16.84 5.22 -3.42
C CYS A 118 -18.05 5.61 -2.56
N VAL A 119 -17.92 5.50 -1.24
CA VAL A 119 -18.93 5.95 -0.26
C VAL A 119 -18.32 7.02 0.62
N ALA A 120 -18.95 8.20 0.68
CA ALA A 120 -18.53 9.26 1.59
C ALA A 120 -19.06 9.01 3.00
N LEU A 121 -18.18 9.06 4.01
CA LEU A 121 -18.52 8.92 5.42
C LEU A 121 -18.34 10.26 6.13
N VAL A 122 -19.44 10.88 6.56
CA VAL A 122 -19.41 12.14 7.33
C VAL A 122 -20.01 11.88 8.70
N MET A 123 -19.14 11.60 9.67
CA MET A 123 -19.52 11.27 11.05
C MET A 123 -18.45 11.76 12.03
N PRO A 124 -18.82 12.08 13.28
CA PRO A 124 -17.84 12.34 14.33
C PRO A 124 -16.99 11.07 14.62
N ARG A 125 -15.80 11.27 15.18
CA ARG A 125 -14.94 10.16 15.63
C ARG A 125 -15.65 9.32 16.69
N GLY A 126 -15.56 8.00 16.56
CA GLY A 126 -16.10 7.07 17.55
C GLY A 126 -16.26 5.65 16.99
N ALA A 127 -16.76 4.74 17.82
CA ALA A 127 -16.93 3.32 17.44
C ALA A 127 -17.78 3.14 16.17
N ARG A 128 -18.84 3.96 16.01
CA ARG A 128 -19.70 3.97 14.82
C ARG A 128 -18.95 4.33 13.53
N ALA A 129 -17.95 5.21 13.62
CA ALA A 129 -17.12 5.57 12.47
C ALA A 129 -16.27 4.40 12.01
N ILE A 130 -15.66 3.66 12.94
CA ILE A 130 -14.90 2.45 12.62
C ILE A 130 -15.82 1.37 12.02
N THR A 131 -17.00 1.14 12.61
CA THR A 131 -17.99 0.21 12.04
C THR A 131 -18.36 0.55 10.59
N ALA A 132 -18.56 1.84 10.28
CA ALA A 132 -18.89 2.25 8.92
C ALA A 132 -17.72 2.08 7.94
N ILE A 133 -16.48 2.35 8.38
CA ILE A 133 -15.28 2.13 7.56
C ILE A 133 -15.15 0.63 7.25
N VAL A 134 -15.21 -0.23 8.27
CA VAL A 134 -15.11 -1.69 8.08
C VAL A 134 -16.23 -2.20 7.19
N GLY A 135 -17.48 -1.79 7.43
CA GLY A 135 -18.63 -2.17 6.61
C GLY A 135 -18.55 -1.70 5.16
N CYS A 136 -17.91 -0.55 4.89
CA CYS A 136 -17.64 -0.08 3.53
C CYS A 136 -16.54 -0.91 2.85
N SER A 137 -15.48 -1.27 3.58
CA SER A 137 -14.35 -2.03 3.04
C SER A 137 -14.68 -3.50 2.77
N SER A 138 -15.65 -4.10 3.47
CA SER A 138 -16.07 -5.50 3.29
C SER A 138 -16.52 -5.87 1.87
N ARG A 139 -16.80 -4.89 1.01
CA ARG A 139 -17.18 -5.07 -0.40
C ARG A 139 -16.05 -5.58 -1.30
N GLY A 140 -14.80 -5.55 -0.84
CA GLY A 140 -13.67 -6.19 -1.53
C GLY A 140 -13.53 -7.70 -1.24
N GLY A 141 -14.40 -8.27 -0.40
CA GLY A 141 -14.28 -9.68 0.03
C GLY A 141 -15.60 -10.34 0.43
N LEU A 142 -16.75 -9.77 0.03
CA LEU A 142 -18.05 -10.41 0.28
C LEU A 142 -18.19 -11.61 -0.67
N CYS A 143 -17.56 -12.72 -0.32
CA CYS A 143 -17.94 -14.03 -0.86
C CYS A 143 -19.39 -14.29 -0.40
N PRO A 144 -20.36 -14.46 -1.31
CA PRO A 144 -21.76 -14.71 -0.95
C PRO A 144 -21.95 -16.05 -0.21
N ASP A 145 -20.90 -16.88 -0.11
CA ASP A 145 -20.91 -18.16 0.58
C ASP A 145 -19.77 -18.27 1.61
N ARG A 146 -20.13 -18.22 2.90
CA ARG A 146 -19.21 -18.42 4.04
C ARG A 146 -18.73 -19.88 4.16
N SER A 147 -19.31 -20.84 3.42
CA SER A 147 -18.95 -22.26 3.50
C SER A 147 -17.81 -22.70 2.56
N GLN A 148 -17.34 -21.82 1.66
CA GLN A 148 -16.31 -22.15 0.65
C GLN A 148 -14.96 -21.42 0.85
N CYS A 149 -14.72 -20.79 2.01
CA CYS A 149 -13.44 -20.12 2.30
C CYS A 149 -12.53 -20.89 3.26
N ALA A 150 -12.61 -22.23 3.28
CA ALA A 150 -11.64 -23.08 3.97
C ALA A 150 -10.42 -23.37 3.09
#